data_AF-Q5GUV7-F1
#
_entry.id   AF-Q5GUV7-F1
#
_cell.length_a   1.000
_cell.length_b   1.000
_cell.length_c   1.000
_cell.angle_alpha   90.00
_cell.angle_beta   90.00
_cell.angle_gamma   90.00
#
_symmetry.space_group_name_H-M   'P 1'
#
loop_
_entity.id
_entity.type
_entity.pdbx_description
1 polymer ?
#
loop_
_entity_poly.entity_id
_entity_poly.type
_entity_poly.pdbx_seq_one_letter_code
_entity_poly.pdbx_strand_id
1 'polypeptide(L)'
;MAAHPPRRPALRQILTPSLLALLLTACNSPETSMTQTHSPATEATAEADVEAGGRGLAKLNPSPRKAYEVALTLNKAPGAFGLVEAAAQYDVSNEQQCGKIQPETGTAGRITSQENVVLKKISETEYRGTVYLDLMQDEDYYGRGVCY
;
A
#
# COMPACT_ATOMS: atom_id res chain seq x y z
N MET A 1 38.47 8.49 84.70
CA MET A 1 38.30 7.92 83.35
C MET A 1 36.85 8.14 82.95
N ALA A 2 36.58 9.10 82.07
CA ALA A 2 35.25 9.34 81.52
C ALA A 2 35.42 9.59 80.01
N ALA A 3 35.04 8.62 79.20
CA ALA A 3 35.17 8.66 77.75
C ALA A 3 33.93 9.31 77.13
N HIS A 4 34.14 10.31 76.28
CA HIS A 4 33.13 10.94 75.42
C HIS A 4 32.67 10.00 74.29
N PRO A 5 31.45 10.19 73.76
CA PRO A 5 30.80 9.24 72.86
C PRO A 5 31.18 9.46 71.38
N PRO A 6 31.09 8.44 70.50
CA PRO A 6 31.10 8.68 69.06
C PRO A 6 29.69 9.05 68.56
N ARG A 7 29.60 10.17 67.85
CA ARG A 7 28.43 10.60 67.07
C ARG A 7 28.15 9.61 65.94
N ARG A 8 26.92 9.11 65.85
CA ARG A 8 26.44 8.33 64.70
C ARG A 8 26.27 9.24 63.47
N PRO A 9 26.71 8.86 62.27
CA PRO A 9 26.39 9.61 61.06
C PRO A 9 24.92 9.37 60.68
N ALA A 10 24.26 10.44 60.25
CA ALA A 10 22.91 10.39 59.71
C ALA A 10 22.89 9.56 58.42
N LEU A 11 22.04 8.53 58.38
CA LEU A 11 21.77 7.74 57.19
C LEU A 11 20.97 8.62 56.21
N ARG A 12 21.72 9.29 55.32
CA ARG A 12 21.18 10.10 54.23
C ARG A 12 20.36 9.20 53.29
N GLN A 13 19.06 9.47 53.18
CA GLN A 13 18.20 8.94 52.13
C GLN A 13 18.79 9.33 50.77
N ILE A 14 19.43 8.39 50.08
CA ILE A 14 19.82 8.53 48.68
C ILE A 14 19.44 7.22 48.00
N LEU A 15 18.15 7.05 47.73
CA LEU A 15 17.65 5.86 47.05
C LEU A 15 16.49 6.21 46.12
N THR A 16 16.66 7.27 45.33
CA THR A 16 15.79 7.59 44.18
C THR A 16 16.47 8.61 43.26
N PRO A 17 17.40 8.18 42.39
CA PRO A 17 17.49 8.89 41.11
C PRO A 17 17.55 7.95 39.89
N SER A 18 17.47 6.63 40.07
CA SER A 18 17.66 5.70 38.96
C SER A 18 16.39 5.33 38.21
N LEU A 19 15.20 5.56 38.77
CA LEU A 19 13.93 5.18 38.11
C LEU A 19 13.37 6.26 37.17
N LEU A 20 13.72 7.53 37.38
CA LEU A 20 13.22 8.64 36.55
C LEU A 20 13.99 8.81 35.23
N ALA A 21 15.23 8.31 35.17
CA ALA A 21 16.06 8.40 33.96
C ALA A 21 15.67 7.39 32.87
N LEU A 22 14.96 6.30 33.20
CA LEU A 22 14.51 5.32 32.20
C LEU A 22 13.23 5.74 31.44
N LEU A 23 12.51 6.77 31.89
CA LEU A 23 11.24 7.17 31.27
C LEU A 23 11.40 8.20 30.12
N LEU A 24 12.59 8.76 29.92
CA LEU A 24 12.82 9.82 28.91
C LEU A 24 13.35 9.31 27.57
N THR A 25 13.66 8.03 27.43
CA THR A 25 14.14 7.45 26.14
C THR A 25 13.06 6.74 25.35
N ALA A 26 11.83 6.64 25.85
CA ALA A 26 10.74 5.91 25.19
C ALA A 26 10.00 6.70 24.09
N CYS A 27 10.22 8.01 23.96
CA CYS A 27 9.48 8.83 23.00
C CYS A 27 10.13 8.97 21.62
N ASN A 28 11.32 8.41 21.40
CA ASN A 28 11.96 8.41 20.08
C ASN A 28 12.66 7.08 19.86
N SER A 29 11.90 6.01 19.69
CA SER A 29 12.40 4.92 18.86
C SER A 29 12.37 5.44 17.43
N PRO A 30 13.50 5.67 16.74
CA PRO A 30 13.45 5.60 15.29
C PRO A 30 13.05 4.16 14.99
N GLU A 31 11.79 3.94 14.64
CA GLU A 31 11.40 2.70 13.99
C GLU A 31 12.42 2.45 12.89
N THR A 32 13.03 1.28 12.94
CA THR A 32 14.00 0.80 11.96
C THR A 32 13.45 1.04 10.57
N SER A 33 13.96 2.10 9.95
CA SER A 33 13.70 2.51 8.59
C SER A 33 14.16 1.38 7.67
N MET A 34 13.18 0.60 7.21
CA MET A 34 13.32 -0.16 5.98
C MET A 34 12.61 0.66 4.90
N THR A 35 13.30 1.68 4.39
CA THR A 35 13.02 2.34 3.09
C THR A 35 11.55 2.72 2.84
N GLN A 36 10.97 3.61 3.66
CA GLN A 36 9.78 4.35 3.23
C GLN A 36 10.23 5.59 2.46
N THR A 37 10.02 5.57 1.14
CA THR A 37 10.32 6.72 0.26
C THR A 37 9.25 7.82 0.37
N HIS A 38 8.09 7.48 0.93
CA HIS A 38 6.93 8.37 1.04
C HIS A 38 6.70 8.86 2.47
N SER A 39 6.09 10.04 2.59
CA SER A 39 5.65 10.56 3.88
C SER A 39 4.54 9.69 4.47
N PRO A 40 4.42 9.55 5.80
CA PRO A 40 3.31 8.83 6.44
C PRO A 40 1.92 9.29 5.96
N ALA A 41 1.76 10.57 5.65
CA ALA A 41 0.51 11.10 5.11
C ALA A 41 0.21 10.59 3.69
N THR A 42 1.23 10.46 2.85
CA THR A 42 1.11 9.94 1.49
C THR A 42 0.73 8.47 1.51
N GLU A 43 1.35 7.67 2.38
CA GLU A 43 1.01 6.26 2.55
C GLU A 43 -0.42 6.06 3.06
N ALA A 44 -0.84 6.83 4.08
CA ALA A 44 -2.20 6.77 4.59
C ALA A 44 -3.25 7.14 3.52
N THR A 45 -2.93 8.11 2.65
CA THR A 45 -3.81 8.49 1.54
C THR A 45 -3.91 7.36 0.52
N ALA A 46 -2.80 6.69 0.21
CA ALA A 46 -2.78 5.56 -0.72
C ALA A 46 -3.53 4.34 -0.16
N GLU A 47 -3.41 4.06 1.14
CA GLU A 47 -4.17 3.02 1.81
C GLU A 47 -5.67 3.31 1.76
N ALA A 48 -6.08 4.55 2.06
CA ALA A 48 -7.48 4.95 1.95
C ALA A 48 -8.01 4.87 0.50
N ASP A 49 -7.18 5.18 -0.50
CA ASP A 49 -7.54 5.01 -1.91
C ASP A 49 -7.78 3.53 -2.26
N VAL A 50 -6.92 2.62 -1.80
CA VAL A 50 -7.12 1.17 -1.98
C VAL A 50 -8.41 0.69 -1.31
N GLU A 51 -8.70 1.13 -0.08
CA GLU A 51 -9.95 0.80 0.61
C GLU A 51 -11.20 1.35 -0.11
N ALA A 52 -11.05 2.44 -0.87
CA ALA A 52 -12.09 3.00 -1.73
C ALA A 52 -12.18 2.32 -3.12
N GLY A 53 -11.37 1.28 -3.38
CA GLY A 53 -11.31 0.57 -4.65
C GLY A 53 -10.40 1.21 -5.71
N GLY A 54 -9.59 2.18 -5.30
CA GLY A 54 -8.53 2.79 -6.10
C GLY A 54 -7.28 1.91 -6.19
N ARG A 55 -6.17 2.53 -6.58
CA ARG A 55 -4.89 1.86 -6.91
C ARG A 55 -3.76 2.20 -5.93
N GLY A 56 -4.02 3.01 -4.92
CA GLY A 56 -3.02 3.54 -4.03
C GLY A 56 -1.99 4.38 -4.78
N LEU A 57 -0.72 3.99 -4.71
CA LEU A 57 0.38 4.70 -5.38
C LEU A 57 0.57 4.30 -6.84
N ALA A 58 -0.08 3.22 -7.30
CA ALA A 58 0.04 2.79 -8.69
C ALA A 58 -0.64 3.76 -9.65
N LYS A 59 -0.02 3.99 -10.81
CA LYS A 59 -0.46 4.96 -11.82
C LYS A 59 -0.90 4.25 -13.09
N LEU A 60 -1.72 4.95 -13.87
CA LEU A 60 -2.00 4.54 -15.24
C LEU A 60 -1.02 5.22 -16.19
N ASN A 61 -0.59 4.46 -17.19
CA ASN A 61 0.23 4.96 -18.28
C ASN A 61 -0.58 6.03 -19.06
N PRO A 62 -0.09 7.27 -19.16
CA PRO A 62 -0.82 8.35 -19.84
C PRO A 62 -0.88 8.16 -21.37
N SER A 63 -0.11 7.23 -21.93
CA SER A 63 -0.06 6.97 -23.37
C SER A 63 0.24 5.49 -23.65
N PRO A 64 -0.69 4.56 -23.32
CA PRO A 64 -0.49 3.14 -23.49
C PRO A 64 -0.42 2.76 -24.97
N ARG A 65 0.39 1.75 -25.30
CA ARG A 65 0.76 1.40 -26.69
C ARG A 65 0.47 -0.05 -27.04
N LYS A 66 0.29 -0.94 -26.07
CA LYS A 66 0.04 -2.37 -26.28
C LYS A 66 -1.47 -2.64 -26.34
N ALA A 67 -2.13 -2.09 -27.37
CA ALA A 67 -3.57 -2.21 -27.57
C ALA A 67 -3.97 -3.59 -28.11
N TYR A 68 -5.03 -4.16 -27.55
CA TYR A 68 -5.69 -5.39 -28.01
C TYR A 68 -7.19 -5.15 -28.12
N GLU A 69 -7.77 -5.58 -29.23
CA GLU A 69 -9.21 -5.54 -29.41
C GLU A 69 -9.87 -6.74 -28.73
N VAL A 70 -10.93 -6.46 -27.98
CA VAL A 70 -11.82 -7.48 -27.41
C VAL A 70 -13.10 -7.47 -28.24
N ALA A 71 -13.40 -8.59 -28.91
CA ALA A 71 -14.64 -8.80 -29.63
C ALA A 71 -15.55 -9.73 -28.83
N LEU A 72 -16.72 -9.22 -28.43
CA LEU A 72 -17.74 -9.97 -27.71
C LEU A 72 -18.88 -10.30 -28.66
N THR A 73 -19.16 -11.59 -28.83
CA THR A 73 -20.32 -12.08 -29.59
C THR A 73 -21.28 -12.82 -28.65
N LEU A 74 -22.52 -12.35 -28.59
CA LEU A 74 -23.59 -12.96 -27.83
C LEU A 74 -24.29 -14.01 -28.68
N ASN A 75 -24.20 -15.27 -28.26
CA ASN A 75 -24.79 -16.40 -28.98
C ASN A 75 -26.12 -16.80 -28.34
N LYS A 76 -27.19 -16.93 -29.14
CA LYS A 76 -28.54 -17.35 -28.70
C LYS A 76 -29.04 -16.55 -27.49
N ALA A 77 -28.79 -15.24 -27.48
CA ALA A 77 -29.34 -14.35 -26.47
C ALA A 77 -30.89 -14.47 -26.48
N PRO A 78 -31.55 -14.69 -25.34
CA PRO A 78 -33.01 -14.81 -25.28
C PRO A 78 -33.75 -13.49 -25.56
N GLY A 79 -33.01 -12.37 -25.61
CA GLY A 79 -33.49 -11.03 -25.92
C GLY A 79 -32.34 -10.02 -25.89
N ALA A 80 -32.65 -8.74 -26.12
CA ALA A 80 -31.65 -7.67 -26.02
C ALA A 80 -31.21 -7.44 -24.57
N PHE A 81 -29.93 -7.15 -24.36
CA PHE A 81 -29.38 -6.80 -23.05
C PHE A 81 -29.54 -5.29 -22.80
N GLY A 82 -30.06 -4.93 -21.62
CA GLY A 82 -30.22 -3.53 -21.21
C GLY A 82 -28.91 -2.85 -20.79
N LEU A 83 -27.88 -3.64 -20.46
CA LEU A 83 -26.56 -3.17 -20.05
C LEU A 83 -25.50 -4.19 -20.45
N VAL A 84 -24.38 -3.70 -20.99
CA VAL A 84 -23.19 -4.50 -21.27
C VAL A 84 -21.99 -3.69 -20.79
N GLU A 85 -21.37 -4.16 -19.71
CA GLU A 85 -20.19 -3.55 -19.10
C GLU A 85 -19.03 -4.54 -19.16
N ALA A 86 -17.82 -4.01 -19.30
CA ALA A 86 -16.61 -4.78 -19.16
C ALA A 86 -15.61 -3.99 -18.31
N ALA A 87 -14.79 -4.73 -17.59
CA ALA A 87 -13.65 -4.22 -16.85
C ALA A 87 -12.44 -5.11 -17.13
N ALA A 88 -11.25 -4.52 -17.09
CA ALA A 88 -9.98 -5.21 -17.12
C ALA A 88 -9.31 -5.07 -15.75
N GLN A 89 -8.88 -6.20 -15.18
CA GLN A 89 -8.08 -6.20 -13.97
C GLN A 89 -6.60 -6.25 -14.33
N TYR A 90 -5.83 -5.35 -13.72
CA TYR A 90 -4.38 -5.29 -13.84
C TYR A 90 -3.80 -5.62 -12.46
N ASP A 91 -2.98 -6.66 -12.40
CA ASP A 91 -2.29 -7.09 -11.19
C ASP A 91 -0.78 -6.95 -11.43
N VAL A 92 -0.08 -6.35 -10.47
CA VAL A 92 1.39 -6.38 -10.46
C VAL A 92 1.85 -7.80 -10.16
N SER A 93 2.67 -8.36 -11.04
CA SER A 93 3.15 -9.73 -10.97
C SER A 93 4.34 -9.91 -10.00
N ASN A 94 5.08 -8.84 -9.72
CA ASN A 94 6.28 -8.83 -8.88
C ASN A 94 6.10 -8.03 -7.56
N GLU A 95 4.87 -8.01 -7.04
CA GLU A 95 4.48 -7.23 -5.86
C GLU A 95 5.31 -7.54 -4.61
N GLN A 96 5.77 -8.79 -4.41
CA GLN A 96 6.63 -9.14 -3.28
C GLN A 96 7.99 -8.43 -3.34
N GLN A 97 8.53 -8.23 -4.55
CA GLN A 97 9.80 -7.53 -4.74
C GLN A 97 9.65 -6.01 -4.64
N CYS A 98 8.59 -5.44 -5.22
CA CYS A 98 8.48 -3.99 -5.42
C CYS A 98 7.47 -3.27 -4.49
N GLY A 99 6.49 -3.99 -3.93
CA GLY A 99 5.34 -3.43 -3.22
C GLY A 99 5.61 -3.04 -1.76
N LYS A 100 4.63 -2.46 -1.06
CA LYS A 100 4.73 -2.24 0.39
C LYS A 100 4.56 -3.56 1.14
N ILE A 101 5.53 -3.90 1.98
CA ILE A 101 5.46 -5.06 2.88
C ILE A 101 4.63 -4.70 4.11
N GLN A 102 3.58 -5.48 4.39
CA GLN A 102 2.84 -5.38 5.64
C GLN A 102 3.68 -5.93 6.79
N PRO A 103 3.99 -5.13 7.83
CA PRO A 103 4.79 -5.59 8.97
C PRO A 103 4.19 -6.82 9.67
N GLU A 104 2.86 -6.89 9.73
CA GLU A 104 2.11 -7.94 10.43
C GLU A 104 2.19 -9.32 9.76
N THR A 105 2.31 -9.38 8.43
CA THR A 105 2.37 -10.65 7.68
C THR A 105 3.74 -10.92 7.06
N GLY A 106 4.57 -9.88 6.91
CA GLY A 106 5.83 -9.96 6.16
C GLY A 106 5.65 -10.13 4.65
N THR A 107 4.42 -10.00 4.13
CA THR A 107 4.11 -10.11 2.69
C THR A 107 3.82 -8.74 2.09
N ALA A 108 4.05 -8.59 0.80
CA ALA A 108 3.54 -7.42 0.07
C ALA A 108 2.02 -7.44 -0.01
N GLY A 109 1.44 -6.24 0.01
CA GLY A 109 0.03 -6.05 -0.28
C GLY A 109 -0.21 -6.25 -1.78
N ARG A 110 -1.41 -6.72 -2.13
CA ARG A 110 -1.80 -6.83 -3.55
C ARG A 110 -1.83 -5.43 -4.17
N ILE A 111 -1.22 -5.29 -5.34
CA ILE A 111 -1.29 -4.06 -6.13
C ILE A 111 -2.13 -4.37 -7.35
N THR A 112 -3.38 -3.94 -7.32
CA THR A 112 -4.38 -4.27 -8.33
C THR A 112 -5.18 -3.04 -8.75
N SER A 113 -5.76 -3.11 -9.94
CA SER A 113 -6.60 -2.06 -10.51
C SER A 113 -7.68 -2.68 -11.36
N GLN A 114 -8.93 -2.27 -11.16
CA GLN A 114 -10.03 -2.58 -12.07
C GLN A 114 -10.36 -1.33 -12.89
N GLU A 115 -10.12 -1.40 -14.19
CA GLU A 115 -10.36 -0.29 -15.10
C GLU A 115 -11.49 -0.62 -16.07
N ASN A 116 -12.41 0.32 -16.27
CA ASN A 116 -13.53 0.15 -17.18
C ASN A 116 -13.05 -0.02 -18.62
N VAL A 117 -13.60 -1.02 -19.31
CA VAL A 117 -13.38 -1.25 -20.74
C VAL A 117 -14.61 -0.77 -21.48
N VAL A 118 -14.45 0.31 -22.24
CA VAL A 118 -15.55 0.85 -23.05
C VAL A 118 -15.88 -0.11 -24.18
N LEU A 119 -17.05 -0.74 -24.09
CA LEU A 119 -17.60 -1.58 -25.14
C LEU A 119 -18.49 -0.76 -26.08
N LYS A 120 -18.06 -0.62 -27.33
CA LYS A 120 -18.88 -0.07 -28.40
C LYS A 120 -19.81 -1.15 -28.94
N LYS A 121 -21.12 -0.89 -28.91
CA LYS A 121 -22.13 -1.72 -29.57
C LYS A 121 -21.97 -1.62 -31.09
N ILE A 122 -21.80 -2.77 -31.74
CA ILE A 122 -21.70 -2.91 -33.21
C ILE A 122 -23.03 -3.43 -33.76
N SER A 123 -23.65 -4.38 -33.08
CA SER A 123 -25.00 -4.89 -33.37
C SER A 123 -25.68 -5.31 -32.06
N GLU A 124 -26.91 -5.85 -32.13
CA GLU A 124 -27.59 -6.40 -30.95
C GLU A 124 -26.80 -7.53 -30.25
N THR A 125 -25.93 -8.21 -31.01
CA THR A 125 -25.16 -9.37 -30.53
C THR A 125 -23.65 -9.17 -30.59
N GLU A 126 -23.15 -8.02 -31.04
CA GLU A 126 -21.73 -7.78 -31.21
C GLU A 126 -21.28 -6.49 -30.55
N TYR A 127 -20.21 -6.58 -29.78
CA TYR A 127 -19.58 -5.45 -29.08
C TYR A 127 -18.07 -5.52 -29.27
N ARG A 128 -17.43 -4.35 -29.35
CA ARG A 128 -15.97 -4.23 -29.48
C ARG A 128 -15.43 -3.29 -28.41
N GLY A 129 -14.37 -3.70 -27.74
CA GLY A 129 -13.62 -2.88 -26.79
C GLY A 129 -12.13 -2.91 -27.08
N THR A 130 -11.38 -2.07 -26.38
CA THR A 130 -9.93 -2.09 -26.43
C THR A 130 -9.38 -2.18 -25.02
N VAL A 131 -8.46 -3.11 -24.81
CA VAL A 131 -7.68 -3.28 -23.58
C VAL A 131 -6.23 -2.95 -23.91
N TYR A 132 -5.52 -2.31 -23.00
CA TYR A 132 -4.11 -2.00 -23.17
C TYR A 132 -3.29 -2.80 -22.16
N LEU A 133 -2.38 -3.67 -22.61
CA LEU A 133 -1.60 -4.50 -21.68
C LEU A 133 -0.58 -3.71 -20.88
N ASP A 134 -0.26 -2.49 -21.29
CA ASP A 134 0.59 -1.52 -20.60
C ASP A 134 -0.21 -0.35 -20.02
N LEU A 135 -1.48 -0.59 -19.64
CA LEU A 135 -2.33 0.45 -19.03
C LEU A 135 -1.87 0.79 -17.61
N MET A 136 -1.57 -0.21 -16.78
CA MET A 136 -0.89 0.04 -15.51
C MET A 136 0.56 0.44 -15.81
N GLN A 137 1.02 1.52 -15.19
CA GLN A 137 2.34 2.08 -15.49
C GLN A 137 3.43 1.40 -14.67
N ASP A 138 4.35 0.71 -15.33
CA ASP A 138 5.54 0.19 -14.64
C ASP A 138 6.35 1.34 -14.00
N GLU A 139 6.39 1.39 -12.67
CA GLU A 139 7.10 2.42 -11.89
C GLU A 139 7.51 1.84 -10.52
N ASP A 140 8.51 2.46 -9.88
CA ASP A 140 8.86 2.17 -8.49
C ASP A 140 7.94 2.95 -7.53
N TYR A 141 6.81 2.35 -7.16
CA TYR A 141 5.81 3.00 -6.32
C TYR A 141 6.26 3.18 -4.86
N TYR A 142 7.11 2.29 -4.34
CA TYR A 142 7.44 2.21 -2.91
C TYR A 142 8.94 2.36 -2.60
N GLY A 143 9.78 2.59 -3.60
CA GLY A 143 11.24 2.68 -3.47
C GLY A 143 11.95 1.35 -3.32
N ARG A 144 11.35 0.26 -3.81
CA ARG A 144 11.88 -1.11 -3.71
C ARG A 144 12.21 -1.72 -5.08
N GLY A 145 12.12 -0.92 -6.15
CA GLY A 145 12.28 -1.34 -7.53
C GLY A 145 10.98 -1.23 -8.33
N VAL A 146 11.10 -1.40 -9.65
CA VAL A 146 9.97 -1.24 -10.58
C VAL A 146 8.93 -2.35 -10.37
N CYS A 147 7.67 -1.97 -10.20
CA CYS A 147 6.51 -2.86 -10.25
C CYS A 147 6.03 -3.07 -11.70
N TYR A 148 5.70 -4.31 -12.07
CA TYR A 148 5.18 -4.69 -13.39
C TYR A 148 4.22 -5.90 -13.34
#